data_AF-A0A975D9L5-F1
#
_entry.id   AF-A0A975D9L5-F1
#
_cell.length_a   1.000
_cell.length_b   1.000
_cell.length_c   1.000
_cell.angle_alpha   90.00
_cell.angle_beta   90.00
_cell.angle_gamma   90.00
#
_symmetry.space_group_name_H-M   'P 1'
#
loop_
_entity.id
_entity.type
_entity.pdbx_description
1 polymer ?
#
loop_
_entity_poly.entity_id
_entity_poly.type
_entity_poly.pdbx_seq_one_letter_code
_entity_poly.pdbx_strand_id
1 'polypeptide(L)'
;MRFILFVLALFVATANAQPSQNSLQAYAKLPSKSLMAISPSGDRLAYRDTKSEQDVVVVIDLKKGELLGAIDVSEVQPTGIAFVNDERLIFKVMSEQRMVGYRGRYNVGRAYAFNLKDNSIHQLLTRGFGIYEGQTQLGNIVGISPDKQFAYMTAYKNPGQFSLYKVDLANKRLPRLYQKGTGDTINFFLDVEGNVIARERFNNDNDLHTVEARRNDEWVEVFSDKTDIPKYSFDGLTPDRKSLLTITTNLETGTFSVYELSLADGSLSDPIFEHTEKDVEALVKGLDQVVHGVKFSGFKPSYEFFDQKLNARMAGLAKALPNNTFTISDFSDNWNEMILFMDGELSAGDLVLYKNGGINLLGSAREEINPELVHPVSEFSIEARDGTIIPTLLTLPLRKANKALPVIMFPHGGPRAHDTMGFNWMAQFFASKGYAVIQPQFRGSSGFGVDHILKGRGQWGTGMQYDLVDTLTYFANKGIVNKEKACIVGMSYGGYAALSGISKTPDVYQCAVSINGVSDLNRMLEVTQRQVGEDHWVMSYWHGSMANGMATEEYLDTISPVNDAKNVIKPVLLIHGSRDKVVPYEQSKRMLDALKEADKEATYIELDGAGHNFYRERYHLEVLNALDAFLTKHI
;
A
#
# COMPACT_ATOMS: atom_id res chain seq x y z
N MET A 1 -60.66 19.75 -37.09
CA MET A 1 -59.30 19.32 -36.68
C MET A 1 -59.26 19.27 -35.16
N ARG A 2 -58.97 18.09 -34.59
CA ARG A 2 -59.03 17.82 -33.14
C ARG A 2 -57.89 18.55 -32.42
N PHE A 3 -58.22 19.40 -31.45
CA PHE A 3 -57.29 19.87 -30.42
C PHE A 3 -57.20 18.80 -29.33
N ILE A 4 -55.99 18.28 -29.09
CA ILE A 4 -55.69 17.42 -27.95
C ILE A 4 -55.02 18.31 -26.89
N LEU A 5 -55.73 18.53 -25.78
CA LEU A 5 -55.20 19.12 -24.56
C LEU A 5 -54.29 18.08 -23.89
N PHE A 6 -53.00 18.37 -23.73
CA PHE A 6 -52.13 17.62 -22.82
C PHE A 6 -52.09 18.34 -21.47
N VAL A 7 -52.61 17.68 -20.45
CA VAL A 7 -52.51 18.08 -19.04
C VAL A 7 -51.09 17.75 -18.58
N LEU A 8 -50.32 18.78 -18.22
CA LEU A 8 -49.00 18.64 -17.61
C LEU A 8 -49.18 18.35 -16.11
N ALA A 9 -48.98 17.11 -15.69
CA ALA A 9 -48.90 16.76 -14.27
C ALA A 9 -47.53 17.18 -13.72
N LEU A 10 -47.53 18.12 -12.77
CA LEU A 10 -46.34 18.42 -11.95
C LEU A 10 -46.01 17.21 -11.08
N PHE A 11 -44.91 16.52 -11.36
CA PHE A 11 -44.22 15.71 -10.36
C PHE A 11 -43.32 16.64 -9.53
N VAL A 12 -43.70 16.82 -8.27
CA VAL A 12 -42.82 17.37 -7.23
C VAL A 12 -41.73 16.33 -7.00
N ALA A 13 -40.52 16.63 -7.45
CA ALA A 13 -39.34 15.84 -7.13
C ALA A 13 -39.10 15.93 -5.62
N THR A 14 -39.13 14.77 -4.97
CA THR A 14 -38.74 14.57 -3.58
C THR A 14 -37.30 15.04 -3.37
N ALA A 15 -37.08 15.82 -2.31
CA ALA A 15 -35.76 16.26 -1.88
C ALA A 15 -34.82 15.06 -1.71
N ASN A 16 -33.72 15.04 -2.47
CA ASN A 16 -32.56 14.23 -2.13
C ASN A 16 -31.97 14.80 -0.83
N ALA A 17 -32.23 14.14 0.29
CA ALA A 17 -31.48 14.39 1.51
C ALA A 17 -30.01 14.05 1.22
N GLN A 18 -29.14 15.06 1.18
CA GLN A 18 -27.70 14.81 1.23
C GLN A 18 -27.44 13.97 2.48
N PRO A 19 -26.70 12.85 2.38
CA PRO A 19 -26.22 12.14 3.56
C PRO A 19 -25.57 13.15 4.49
N SER A 20 -25.88 13.10 5.79
CA SER A 20 -25.25 14.02 6.74
C SER A 20 -23.72 13.85 6.64
N GLN A 21 -22.99 14.96 6.70
CA GLN A 21 -21.51 14.99 6.57
C GLN A 21 -20.78 14.19 7.68
N ASN A 22 -21.51 13.71 8.70
CA ASN A 22 -21.06 12.82 9.78
C ASN A 22 -21.74 11.44 9.74
N SER A 23 -22.34 11.08 8.61
CA SER A 23 -22.96 9.78 8.46
C SER A 23 -21.90 8.69 8.30
N LEU A 24 -22.20 7.50 8.80
CA LEU A 24 -21.36 6.30 8.59
C LEU A 24 -21.07 6.09 7.09
N GLN A 25 -22.05 6.42 6.23
CA GLN A 25 -21.91 6.38 4.79
C GLN A 25 -20.77 7.28 4.27
N ALA A 26 -20.55 8.46 4.85
CA ALA A 26 -19.48 9.37 4.41
C ALA A 26 -18.09 8.75 4.62
N TYR A 27 -17.86 8.09 5.77
CA TYR A 27 -16.60 7.39 6.05
C TYR A 27 -16.43 6.10 5.23
N ALA A 28 -17.54 5.45 4.84
CA ALA A 28 -17.52 4.24 4.03
C ALA A 28 -17.13 4.50 2.57
N LYS A 29 -17.35 5.71 2.06
CA LYS A 29 -17.02 6.04 0.67
C LYS A 29 -15.55 5.80 0.37
N LEU A 30 -15.24 5.45 -0.87
CA LEU A 30 -13.86 5.47 -1.36
C LEU A 30 -13.49 6.89 -1.80
N PRO A 31 -12.19 7.19 -1.96
CA PRO A 31 -11.76 8.38 -2.67
C PRO A 31 -12.50 8.55 -4.01
N SER A 32 -13.30 9.60 -4.12
CA SER A 32 -14.04 9.96 -5.34
C SER A 32 -13.10 10.45 -6.44
N LYS A 33 -12.01 11.11 -6.05
CA LYS A 33 -10.89 11.49 -6.92
C LYS A 33 -9.63 10.78 -6.47
N SER A 34 -8.93 10.14 -7.41
CA SER A 34 -7.73 9.36 -7.11
C SER A 34 -6.82 9.23 -8.34
N LEU A 35 -5.66 8.60 -8.17
CA LEU A 35 -4.71 8.29 -9.25
C LEU A 35 -4.42 9.51 -10.12
N MET A 36 -3.94 10.60 -9.53
CA MET A 36 -3.60 11.77 -10.33
C MET A 36 -2.26 11.58 -11.05
N ALA A 37 -2.18 12.01 -12.31
CA ALA A 37 -0.94 12.12 -13.05
C ALA A 37 -0.89 13.43 -13.83
N ILE A 38 0.30 14.01 -13.94
CA ILE A 38 0.55 15.24 -14.68
C ILE A 38 1.35 14.93 -15.94
N SER A 39 1.05 15.62 -17.04
CA SER A 39 1.80 15.40 -18.27
C SER A 39 3.25 15.89 -18.14
N PRO A 40 4.18 15.32 -18.93
CA PRO A 40 5.56 15.80 -19.05
C PRO A 40 5.70 17.32 -19.20
N SER A 41 4.81 17.95 -19.96
CA SER A 41 4.79 19.41 -20.16
C SER A 41 4.29 20.23 -18.97
N GLY A 42 3.61 19.61 -18.01
CA GLY A 42 2.93 20.29 -16.90
C GLY A 42 1.57 20.90 -17.25
N ASP A 43 1.08 20.71 -18.48
CA ASP A 43 -0.13 21.38 -19.00
C ASP A 43 -1.41 20.53 -18.89
N ARG A 44 -1.31 19.23 -18.62
CA ARG A 44 -2.46 18.33 -18.52
C ARG A 44 -2.45 17.56 -17.20
N LEU A 45 -3.64 17.35 -16.66
CA LEU A 45 -3.87 16.51 -15.49
C LEU A 45 -4.81 15.38 -15.88
N ALA A 46 -4.43 14.17 -15.54
CA ALA A 46 -5.32 13.02 -15.55
C ALA A 46 -5.64 12.60 -14.12
N TYR A 47 -6.87 12.16 -13.88
CA TYR A 47 -7.27 11.59 -12.59
C TYR A 47 -8.45 10.66 -12.76
N ARG A 48 -8.58 9.68 -11.87
CA ARG A 48 -9.77 8.82 -11.78
C ARG A 48 -10.86 9.53 -10.98
N ASP A 49 -12.05 9.58 -11.54
CA ASP A 49 -13.27 10.13 -10.94
C ASP A 49 -14.32 9.02 -10.82
N THR A 50 -14.75 8.73 -9.60
CA THR A 50 -15.79 7.74 -9.28
C THR A 50 -17.08 8.39 -8.76
N LYS A 51 -17.17 9.72 -8.77
CA LYS A 51 -18.37 10.47 -8.34
C LYS A 51 -19.44 10.50 -9.41
N SER A 52 -19.03 10.56 -10.67
CA SER A 52 -19.97 10.50 -11.79
C SER A 52 -20.70 9.15 -11.78
N GLU A 53 -21.85 9.01 -12.48
CA GLU A 53 -22.55 7.71 -12.59
C GLU A 53 -21.67 6.61 -13.21
N GLN A 54 -20.49 6.97 -13.74
CA GLN A 54 -19.49 6.10 -14.34
C GLN A 54 -18.14 6.25 -13.62
N ASP A 55 -17.40 5.16 -13.49
CA ASP A 55 -16.01 5.18 -13.01
C ASP A 55 -15.11 5.51 -14.20
N VAL A 56 -14.59 6.74 -14.24
CA VAL A 56 -13.89 7.28 -15.41
C VAL A 56 -12.50 7.77 -15.06
N VAL A 57 -11.57 7.71 -16.01
CA VAL A 57 -10.38 8.55 -15.99
C VAL A 57 -10.65 9.78 -16.84
N VAL A 58 -10.52 10.95 -16.23
CA VAL A 58 -10.70 12.25 -16.86
C VAL A 58 -9.34 12.85 -17.14
N VAL A 59 -9.19 13.51 -18.29
CA VAL A 59 -8.03 14.32 -18.64
C VAL A 59 -8.46 15.74 -18.92
N ILE A 60 -7.84 16.70 -18.23
CA ILE A 60 -8.12 18.12 -18.37
C ILE A 60 -6.88 18.91 -18.79
N ASP A 61 -7.10 20.02 -19.49
CA ASP A 61 -6.12 21.09 -19.68
C ASP A 61 -6.05 21.90 -18.37
N LEU A 62 -4.88 21.93 -17.72
CA LEU A 62 -4.71 22.61 -16.44
C LEU A 62 -4.79 24.14 -16.55
N LYS A 63 -4.47 24.72 -17.71
CA LYS A 63 -4.49 26.17 -17.91
C LYS A 63 -5.91 26.68 -18.14
N LYS A 64 -6.71 25.93 -18.89
CA LYS A 64 -8.07 26.33 -19.27
C LYS A 64 -9.16 25.70 -18.40
N GLY A 65 -8.85 24.62 -17.69
CA GLY A 65 -9.84 23.80 -16.99
C GLY A 65 -10.77 23.04 -17.94
N GLU A 66 -10.38 22.88 -19.21
CA GLU A 66 -11.18 22.25 -20.25
C GLU A 66 -11.01 20.72 -20.22
N LEU A 67 -12.11 19.98 -20.39
CA LEU A 67 -12.09 18.53 -20.58
C LEU A 67 -11.46 18.20 -21.93
N LEU A 68 -10.38 17.42 -21.93
CA LEU A 68 -9.70 16.94 -23.13
C LEU A 68 -10.12 15.51 -23.51
N GLY A 69 -10.46 14.69 -22.52
CA GLY A 69 -10.90 13.32 -22.74
C GLY A 69 -11.41 12.67 -21.47
N ALA A 70 -12.24 11.64 -21.62
CA ALA A 70 -12.72 10.80 -20.53
C ALA A 70 -12.80 9.35 -21.01
N ILE A 71 -12.48 8.41 -20.13
CA ILE A 71 -12.43 6.99 -20.43
C ILE A 71 -13.19 6.25 -19.35
N ASP A 72 -14.18 5.46 -19.74
CA ASP A 72 -14.83 4.53 -18.83
C ASP A 72 -13.85 3.41 -18.45
N VAL A 73 -13.57 3.30 -17.15
CA VAL A 73 -12.67 2.31 -16.57
C VAL A 73 -13.41 1.39 -15.59
N SER A 74 -14.74 1.41 -15.56
CA SER A 74 -15.59 0.65 -14.64
C SER A 74 -15.28 -0.85 -14.63
N GLU A 75 -14.95 -1.41 -15.79
CA GLU A 75 -14.64 -2.84 -15.96
C GLU A 75 -13.19 -3.23 -15.60
N VAL A 76 -12.26 -2.26 -15.56
CA VAL A 76 -10.83 -2.53 -15.39
C VAL A 76 -10.27 -2.05 -14.06
N GLN A 77 -10.83 -1.00 -13.45
CA GLN A 77 -10.44 -0.45 -12.14
C GLN A 77 -8.91 -0.26 -12.02
N PRO A 78 -8.34 0.77 -12.65
CA PRO A 78 -6.90 0.99 -12.66
C PRO A 78 -6.36 1.18 -11.24
N THR A 79 -5.11 0.78 -11.05
CA THR A 79 -4.34 0.93 -9.82
C THR A 79 -3.23 1.99 -9.94
N GLY A 80 -3.03 2.53 -11.15
CA GLY A 80 -2.06 3.58 -11.42
C GLY A 80 -2.24 4.13 -12.81
N ILE A 81 -1.95 5.42 -12.98
CA ILE A 81 -1.94 6.10 -14.27
C ILE A 81 -0.64 6.89 -14.41
N ALA A 82 -0.12 7.01 -15.62
CA ALA A 82 1.06 7.83 -15.89
C ALA A 82 1.02 8.33 -17.33
N PHE A 83 1.48 9.56 -17.56
CA PHE A 83 1.68 10.04 -18.92
C PHE A 83 3.01 9.51 -19.49
N VAL A 84 3.00 9.16 -20.78
CA VAL A 84 4.22 8.91 -21.56
C VAL A 84 4.64 10.21 -22.26
N ASN A 85 3.66 10.90 -22.80
CA ASN A 85 3.74 12.22 -23.41
C ASN A 85 2.35 12.88 -23.24
N ASP A 86 2.21 14.12 -23.70
CA ASP A 86 0.96 14.87 -23.52
C ASP A 86 -0.28 14.20 -24.15
N GLU A 87 -0.12 13.31 -25.13
CA GLU A 87 -1.22 12.64 -25.82
C GLU A 87 -1.48 11.22 -25.34
N ARG A 88 -0.55 10.59 -24.60
CA ARG A 88 -0.61 9.16 -24.29
C ARG A 88 -0.46 8.87 -22.81
N LEU A 89 -1.41 8.10 -22.28
CA LEU A 89 -1.40 7.57 -20.92
C LEU A 89 -1.13 6.08 -20.88
N ILE A 90 -0.56 5.63 -19.77
CA ILE A 90 -0.52 4.23 -19.35
C ILE A 90 -1.48 4.05 -18.19
N PHE A 91 -2.29 2.99 -18.26
CA PHE A 91 -3.07 2.47 -17.14
C PHE A 91 -2.44 1.18 -16.64
N LYS A 92 -2.10 1.13 -15.36
CA LYS A 92 -1.80 -0.13 -14.66
C LYS A 92 -3.10 -0.65 -14.06
N VAL A 93 -3.38 -1.93 -14.27
CA VAL A 93 -4.60 -2.61 -13.83
C VAL A 93 -4.21 -3.89 -13.11
N MET A 94 -4.81 -4.15 -11.95
CA MET A 94 -4.74 -5.42 -11.26
C MET A 94 -6.14 -6.01 -11.19
N SER A 95 -6.34 -7.21 -11.71
CA SER A 95 -7.67 -7.84 -11.73
C SER A 95 -7.61 -9.34 -11.51
N GLU A 96 -8.60 -9.90 -10.81
CA GLU A 96 -8.74 -11.34 -10.64
C GLU A 96 -9.17 -12.03 -11.94
N GLN A 97 -8.36 -12.98 -12.41
CA GLN A 97 -8.66 -13.77 -13.60
C GLN A 97 -8.48 -15.27 -13.35
N ARG A 98 -9.31 -16.08 -13.99
CA ARG A 98 -8.99 -17.50 -14.16
C ARG A 98 -7.84 -17.62 -15.15
N MET A 99 -6.95 -18.58 -14.90
CA MET A 99 -5.84 -18.88 -15.80
C MET A 99 -6.02 -20.30 -16.34
N VAL A 100 -5.98 -20.46 -17.66
CA VAL A 100 -6.14 -21.77 -18.31
C VAL A 100 -5.03 -22.70 -17.80
N GLY A 101 -5.39 -23.92 -17.38
CA GLY A 101 -4.45 -24.88 -16.81
C GLY A 101 -4.14 -24.72 -15.33
N TYR A 102 -4.67 -23.68 -14.65
CA TYR A 102 -4.45 -23.42 -13.23
C TYR A 102 -5.76 -23.42 -12.44
N ARG A 103 -5.72 -23.92 -11.19
CA ARG A 103 -6.89 -23.96 -10.31
C ARG A 103 -7.09 -22.62 -9.62
N GLY A 104 -8.30 -22.05 -9.74
CA GLY A 104 -8.70 -20.85 -9.01
C GLY A 104 -8.62 -19.56 -9.82
N ARG A 105 -8.57 -18.43 -9.11
CA ARG A 105 -8.43 -17.08 -9.66
C ARG A 105 -7.17 -16.44 -9.10
N TYR A 106 -6.49 -15.67 -9.93
CA TYR A 106 -5.20 -15.04 -9.65
C TYR A 106 -5.28 -13.56 -9.93
N ASN A 107 -4.59 -12.75 -9.12
CA ASN A 107 -4.40 -11.33 -9.40
C ASN A 107 -3.41 -11.19 -10.56
N VAL A 108 -3.89 -10.71 -11.71
CA VAL A 108 -3.08 -10.50 -12.91
C VAL A 108 -2.91 -9.00 -13.13
N GLY A 109 -1.67 -8.53 -13.02
CA GLY A 109 -1.26 -7.16 -13.31
C GLY A 109 -1.07 -6.97 -14.81
N ARG A 110 -1.61 -5.90 -15.38
CA ARG A 110 -1.58 -5.57 -16.81
C ARG A 110 -1.33 -4.08 -16.99
N ALA A 111 -0.78 -3.70 -18.14
CA ALA A 111 -0.71 -2.31 -18.56
C ALA A 111 -1.45 -2.09 -19.88
N TYR A 112 -2.10 -0.93 -20.02
CA TYR A 112 -2.77 -0.48 -21.23
C TYR A 112 -2.19 0.86 -21.66
N ALA A 113 -2.06 1.09 -22.96
CA ALA A 113 -1.79 2.41 -23.51
C ALA A 113 -3.10 3.00 -24.03
N PHE A 114 -3.32 4.28 -23.74
CA PHE A 114 -4.44 5.06 -24.22
C PHE A 114 -3.97 6.34 -24.89
N ASN A 115 -4.57 6.65 -26.03
CA ASN A 115 -4.28 7.83 -26.82
C ASN A 115 -5.45 8.81 -26.79
N LEU A 116 -5.20 10.03 -26.30
CA LEU A 116 -6.19 11.09 -26.17
C LEU A 116 -6.71 11.61 -27.53
N LYS A 117 -5.92 11.48 -28.59
CA LYS A 117 -6.26 12.08 -29.89
C LYS A 117 -7.35 11.32 -30.62
N ASP A 118 -7.32 9.99 -30.54
CA ASP A 118 -8.23 9.10 -31.25
C ASP A 118 -9.05 8.20 -30.30
N ASN A 119 -8.88 8.36 -28.99
CA ASN A 119 -9.49 7.56 -27.93
C ASN A 119 -9.21 6.05 -28.03
N SER A 120 -8.13 5.66 -28.72
CA SER A 120 -7.73 4.26 -28.81
C SER A 120 -7.12 3.78 -27.50
N ILE A 121 -7.48 2.56 -27.10
CA ILE A 121 -6.90 1.85 -25.95
C ILE A 121 -6.54 0.42 -26.33
N HIS A 122 -5.37 -0.05 -25.91
CA HIS A 122 -5.01 -1.46 -26.02
C HIS A 122 -4.13 -1.93 -24.87
N GLN A 123 -4.28 -3.21 -24.53
CA GLN A 123 -3.41 -3.89 -23.58
C GLN A 123 -2.03 -4.07 -24.21
N LEU A 124 -0.97 -3.74 -23.46
CA LEU A 124 0.42 -3.82 -23.92
C LEU A 124 0.90 -5.27 -24.04
N LEU A 125 1.13 -5.95 -22.91
CA LEU A 125 1.48 -7.37 -22.90
C LEU A 125 0.24 -8.24 -22.66
N THR A 126 0.06 -9.27 -23.48
CA THR A 126 -1.09 -10.20 -23.41
C THR A 126 -0.61 -11.64 -23.41
N ARG A 127 -1.08 -12.43 -22.44
CA ARG A 127 -0.83 -13.88 -22.32
C ARG A 127 -1.26 -14.62 -23.58
N GLY A 128 -0.48 -15.61 -24.02
CA GLY A 128 -0.73 -16.37 -25.24
C GLY A 128 -0.41 -15.60 -26.52
N PHE A 129 -0.24 -14.28 -26.46
CA PHE A 129 0.14 -13.45 -27.60
C PHE A 129 1.65 -13.22 -27.62
N GLY A 130 2.41 -14.30 -27.79
CA GLY A 130 3.89 -14.29 -27.76
C GLY A 130 4.51 -14.29 -26.35
N ILE A 131 3.66 -14.27 -25.32
CA ILE A 131 3.99 -14.21 -23.89
C ILE A 131 3.45 -15.45 -23.17
N TYR A 132 4.20 -15.99 -22.21
CA TYR A 132 3.82 -17.21 -21.48
C TYR A 132 2.46 -17.06 -20.78
N GLU A 133 1.63 -18.10 -20.83
CA GLU A 133 0.27 -18.04 -20.28
C GLU A 133 0.22 -18.15 -18.76
N GLY A 134 1.18 -18.89 -18.17
CA GLY A 134 1.26 -19.17 -16.74
C GLY A 134 1.96 -18.09 -15.92
N GLN A 135 1.62 -16.81 -16.13
CA GLN A 135 2.18 -15.70 -15.35
C GLN A 135 1.14 -14.64 -15.00
N THR A 136 1.46 -13.83 -14.00
CA THR A 136 0.58 -12.79 -13.44
C THR A 136 1.11 -11.37 -13.61
N GLN A 137 2.40 -11.18 -13.88
CA GLN A 137 3.05 -9.86 -13.93
C GLN A 137 3.26 -9.38 -15.37
N LEU A 138 2.29 -8.62 -15.92
CA LEU A 138 2.34 -8.07 -17.29
C LEU A 138 2.25 -6.55 -17.34
N GLY A 139 2.25 -5.89 -16.19
CA GLY A 139 2.14 -4.43 -16.08
C GLY A 139 3.47 -3.71 -15.82
N ASN A 140 4.58 -4.45 -15.74
CA ASN A 140 5.87 -3.86 -15.38
C ASN A 140 6.50 -3.17 -16.59
N ILE A 141 6.81 -1.88 -16.43
CA ILE A 141 7.49 -1.04 -17.43
C ILE A 141 8.80 -0.62 -16.80
N VAL A 142 9.90 -0.90 -17.50
CA VAL A 142 11.28 -0.64 -17.07
C VAL A 142 11.95 0.45 -17.91
N GLY A 143 11.25 0.97 -18.92
CA GLY A 143 11.68 2.12 -19.72
C GLY A 143 10.73 2.47 -20.85
N ILE A 144 10.94 3.64 -21.43
CA ILE A 144 10.25 4.18 -22.61
C ILE A 144 11.31 4.55 -23.65
N SER A 145 11.07 4.27 -24.93
CA SER A 145 12.00 4.64 -26.00
C SER A 145 12.11 6.16 -26.19
N PRO A 146 13.25 6.70 -26.68
CA PRO A 146 13.43 8.14 -26.90
C PRO A 146 12.34 8.82 -27.72
N ASP A 147 11.85 8.13 -28.76
CA ASP A 147 10.77 8.58 -29.64
C ASP A 147 9.37 8.45 -29.02
N LYS A 148 9.29 7.91 -27.79
CA LYS A 148 8.08 7.65 -27.01
C LYS A 148 7.06 6.75 -27.74
N GLN A 149 7.54 5.93 -28.69
CA GLN A 149 6.71 4.98 -29.45
C GLN A 149 6.65 3.58 -28.84
N PHE A 150 7.60 3.24 -27.96
CA PHE A 150 7.69 1.91 -27.37
C PHE A 150 7.86 1.95 -25.86
N ALA A 151 7.29 0.96 -25.18
CA ALA A 151 7.60 0.64 -23.80
C ALA A 151 8.49 -0.61 -23.74
N TYR A 152 9.41 -0.63 -22.80
CA TYR A 152 10.20 -1.79 -22.44
C TYR A 152 9.58 -2.46 -21.22
N MET A 153 9.20 -3.72 -21.37
CA MET A 153 8.39 -4.43 -20.38
C MET A 153 8.91 -5.84 -20.13
N THR A 154 8.91 -6.27 -18.88
CA THR A 154 9.38 -7.61 -18.50
C THR A 154 8.24 -8.62 -18.46
N ALA A 155 8.50 -9.84 -18.92
CA ALA A 155 7.58 -10.97 -18.83
C ALA A 155 8.29 -12.30 -19.05
N TYR A 156 7.65 -13.39 -18.63
CA TYR A 156 8.08 -14.74 -18.96
C TYR A 156 7.76 -15.08 -20.42
N LYS A 157 8.74 -15.64 -21.15
CA LYS A 157 8.53 -16.23 -22.48
C LYS A 157 7.99 -17.66 -22.39
N ASN A 158 8.51 -18.42 -21.43
CA ASN A 158 8.17 -19.78 -21.05
C ASN A 158 8.60 -19.98 -19.58
N PRO A 159 8.29 -21.13 -18.93
CA PRO A 159 8.78 -21.41 -17.58
C PRO A 159 10.30 -21.29 -17.51
N GLY A 160 10.81 -20.47 -16.57
CA GLY A 160 12.25 -20.29 -16.38
C GLY A 160 12.93 -19.37 -17.41
N GLN A 161 12.18 -18.56 -18.16
CA GLN A 161 12.77 -17.52 -19.00
C GLN A 161 12.06 -16.18 -18.82
N PHE A 162 12.50 -15.39 -17.83
CA PHE A 162 12.09 -14.00 -17.67
C PHE A 162 12.88 -13.11 -18.64
N SER A 163 12.19 -12.29 -19.44
CA SER A 163 12.82 -11.57 -20.55
C SER A 163 12.24 -10.17 -20.72
N LEU A 164 12.99 -9.33 -21.42
CA LEU A 164 12.59 -7.97 -21.75
C LEU A 164 11.99 -7.92 -23.15
N TYR A 165 10.87 -7.22 -23.28
CA TYR A 165 10.14 -7.02 -24.51
C TYR A 165 10.03 -5.55 -24.87
N LYS A 166 10.11 -5.25 -26.17
CA LYS A 166 9.81 -3.94 -26.75
C LYS A 166 8.38 -3.98 -27.30
N VAL A 167 7.51 -3.15 -26.74
CA VAL A 167 6.06 -3.17 -26.98
C VAL A 167 5.62 -1.85 -27.61
N ASP A 168 4.82 -1.93 -28.67
CA ASP A 168 4.31 -0.77 -29.41
C ASP A 168 3.20 -0.07 -28.61
N LEU A 169 3.40 1.22 -28.33
CA LEU A 169 2.49 2.05 -27.53
C LEU A 169 1.31 2.58 -28.33
N ALA A 170 1.38 2.56 -29.66
CA ALA A 170 0.33 3.10 -30.53
C ALA A 170 -0.60 2.00 -31.06
N ASN A 171 -0.06 0.79 -31.31
CA ASN A 171 -0.80 -0.28 -31.96
C ASN A 171 -0.62 -1.61 -31.25
N LYS A 172 -1.70 -2.40 -31.18
CA LYS A 172 -1.62 -3.79 -30.74
C LYS A 172 -0.84 -4.64 -31.75
N ARG A 173 0.44 -4.89 -31.47
CA ARG A 173 1.34 -5.74 -32.26
C ARG A 173 1.94 -6.83 -31.39
N LEU A 174 2.41 -7.91 -32.03
CA LEU A 174 3.15 -8.96 -31.32
C LEU A 174 4.35 -8.33 -30.61
N PRO A 175 4.50 -8.49 -29.28
CA PRO A 175 5.61 -7.90 -28.55
C PRO A 175 6.93 -8.51 -29.04
N ARG A 176 7.92 -7.65 -29.29
CA ARG A 176 9.22 -8.08 -29.80
C ARG A 176 10.10 -8.44 -28.61
N LEU A 177 10.66 -9.66 -28.59
CA LEU A 177 11.70 -10.01 -27.64
C LEU A 177 12.88 -9.05 -27.87
N TYR A 178 13.22 -8.27 -26.84
CA TYR A 178 14.27 -7.26 -26.91
C TYR A 178 15.57 -7.76 -26.30
N GLN A 179 15.49 -8.35 -25.10
CA GLN A 179 16.62 -9.00 -24.44
C GLN A 179 16.15 -10.31 -23.79
N LYS A 180 16.84 -11.40 -24.12
CA LYS A 180 16.64 -12.70 -23.46
C LYS A 180 17.27 -12.64 -22.06
N GLY A 181 16.50 -13.02 -21.04
CA GLY A 181 17.01 -13.28 -19.68
C GLY A 181 17.08 -14.77 -19.37
N THR A 182 17.24 -15.06 -18.08
CA THR A 182 17.40 -16.39 -17.48
C THR A 182 16.22 -16.74 -16.56
N GLY A 183 16.24 -17.90 -15.90
CA GLY A 183 15.19 -18.32 -14.96
C GLY A 183 15.21 -17.57 -13.64
N ASP A 184 16.36 -17.00 -13.29
CA ASP A 184 16.60 -16.22 -12.08
C ASP A 184 16.67 -14.70 -12.35
N THR A 185 16.46 -14.23 -13.60
CA THR A 185 16.39 -12.78 -13.87
C THR A 185 15.14 -12.18 -13.22
N ILE A 186 15.32 -11.07 -12.50
CA ILE A 186 14.23 -10.35 -11.84
C ILE A 186 14.06 -8.91 -12.33
N ASN A 187 15.11 -8.27 -12.87
CA ASN A 187 15.00 -6.91 -13.42
C ASN A 187 15.99 -6.62 -14.57
N PHE A 188 15.70 -5.58 -15.35
CA PHE A 188 16.55 -5.02 -16.41
C PHE A 188 16.64 -3.50 -16.30
N PHE A 189 17.80 -2.95 -16.66
CA PHE A 189 18.07 -1.52 -16.64
C PHE A 189 18.54 -1.04 -18.01
N LEU A 190 18.12 0.17 -18.40
CA LEU A 190 18.27 0.71 -19.75
C LEU A 190 18.98 2.07 -19.73
N ASP A 191 19.80 2.34 -20.74
CA ASP A 191 20.32 3.70 -21.00
C ASP A 191 19.26 4.61 -21.64
N VAL A 192 19.66 5.85 -21.98
CA VAL A 192 18.74 6.83 -22.57
C VAL A 192 18.30 6.46 -23.98
N GLU A 193 19.13 5.75 -24.75
CA GLU A 193 18.79 5.22 -26.08
C GLU A 193 17.92 3.95 -26.01
N GLY A 194 17.79 3.35 -24.82
CA GLY A 194 17.04 2.13 -24.56
C GLY A 194 17.85 0.85 -24.77
N ASN A 195 19.18 0.91 -24.80
CA ASN A 195 20.03 -0.28 -24.77
C ASN A 195 20.05 -0.87 -23.35
N VAL A 196 20.18 -2.19 -23.25
CA VAL A 196 20.27 -2.87 -21.95
C VAL A 196 21.67 -2.71 -21.38
N ILE A 197 21.78 -2.06 -20.23
CA ILE A 197 23.05 -1.78 -19.55
C ILE A 197 23.30 -2.69 -18.35
N ALA A 198 22.25 -3.24 -17.73
CA ALA A 198 22.39 -4.20 -16.63
C ALA A 198 21.17 -5.11 -16.50
N ARG A 199 21.35 -6.24 -15.80
CA ARG A 199 20.27 -7.09 -15.30
C ARG A 199 20.55 -7.52 -13.86
N GLU A 200 19.47 -7.69 -13.10
CA GLU A 200 19.50 -8.23 -11.74
C GLU A 200 18.92 -9.63 -11.72
N ARG A 201 19.52 -10.52 -10.93
CA ARG A 201 19.12 -11.92 -10.82
C ARG A 201 19.12 -12.40 -9.38
N PHE A 202 18.14 -13.22 -9.00
CA PHE A 202 18.11 -13.93 -7.73
C PHE A 202 17.78 -15.41 -7.94
N ASN A 203 18.72 -16.27 -7.58
CA ASN A 203 18.58 -17.71 -7.71
C ASN A 203 18.23 -18.32 -6.34
N ASN A 204 16.98 -18.77 -6.20
CA ASN A 204 16.49 -19.40 -4.97
C ASN A 204 17.11 -20.78 -4.70
N ASP A 205 17.62 -21.50 -5.71
CA ASP A 205 18.16 -22.86 -5.52
C ASP A 205 19.54 -22.85 -4.81
N ASN A 206 20.26 -21.74 -4.90
CA ASN A 206 21.60 -21.62 -4.32
C ASN A 206 21.83 -20.31 -3.55
N ASP A 207 20.76 -19.57 -3.29
CA ASP A 207 20.73 -18.33 -2.51
C ASP A 207 21.68 -17.26 -3.07
N LEU A 208 21.69 -17.05 -4.38
CA LEU A 208 22.64 -16.15 -5.03
C LEU A 208 21.95 -14.94 -5.68
N HIS A 209 22.25 -13.74 -5.15
CA HIS A 209 21.86 -12.46 -5.72
C HIS A 209 23.00 -11.89 -6.55
N THR A 210 22.76 -11.60 -7.83
CA THR A 210 23.78 -11.04 -8.74
C THR A 210 23.26 -9.85 -9.53
N VAL A 211 24.18 -8.95 -9.88
CA VAL A 211 23.98 -7.94 -10.93
C VAL A 211 25.04 -8.15 -11.99
N GLU A 212 24.61 -8.19 -13.25
CA GLU A 212 25.49 -8.24 -14.41
C GLU A 212 25.34 -6.97 -15.23
N ALA A 213 26.46 -6.29 -15.50
CA ALA A 213 26.53 -5.15 -16.41
C ALA A 213 26.79 -5.62 -17.85
N ARG A 214 26.33 -4.86 -18.82
CA ARG A 214 26.56 -5.11 -20.25
C ARG A 214 27.85 -4.39 -20.70
N ARG A 215 28.85 -5.13 -21.17
CA ARG A 215 30.11 -4.56 -21.70
C ARG A 215 30.49 -5.25 -23.00
N ASN A 216 30.65 -4.50 -24.09
CA ASN A 216 30.99 -5.04 -25.41
C ASN A 216 30.12 -6.25 -25.82
N ASP A 217 28.81 -6.17 -25.57
CA ASP A 217 27.84 -7.24 -25.80
C ASP A 217 28.03 -8.54 -24.97
N GLU A 218 28.79 -8.47 -23.89
CA GLU A 218 28.93 -9.54 -22.91
C GLU A 218 28.30 -9.15 -21.57
N TRP A 219 27.86 -10.15 -20.81
CA TRP A 219 27.42 -9.98 -19.43
C TRP A 219 28.63 -10.13 -18.52
N VAL A 220 28.89 -9.12 -17.70
CA VAL A 220 29.97 -9.12 -16.72
C VAL A 220 29.34 -8.98 -15.35
N GLU A 221 29.57 -9.96 -14.48
CA GLU A 221 29.17 -9.88 -13.08
C GLU A 221 29.87 -8.69 -12.41
N VAL A 222 29.08 -7.78 -11.83
CA VAL A 222 29.57 -6.61 -11.11
C VAL A 222 29.17 -6.64 -9.63
N PHE A 223 28.26 -7.54 -9.24
CA PHE A 223 27.84 -7.73 -7.86
C PHE A 223 27.41 -9.18 -7.64
N SER A 224 27.73 -9.71 -6.46
CA SER A 224 27.35 -11.05 -6.02
C SER A 224 27.23 -11.08 -4.49
N ASP A 225 26.09 -11.53 -3.97
CA ASP A 225 25.89 -11.81 -2.55
C ASP A 225 25.20 -13.17 -2.37
N LYS A 226 25.77 -14.00 -1.50
CA LYS A 226 25.16 -15.27 -1.12
C LYS A 226 24.28 -15.06 0.11
N THR A 227 22.96 -15.13 -0.09
CA THR A 227 21.96 -14.78 0.90
C THR A 227 20.63 -15.49 0.65
N ASP A 228 20.06 -16.06 1.71
CA ASP A 228 18.74 -16.71 1.70
C ASP A 228 17.59 -15.72 1.52
N ILE A 229 17.82 -14.45 1.87
CA ILE A 229 16.91 -13.33 1.67
C ILE A 229 17.67 -12.20 0.96
N PRO A 230 17.19 -11.66 -0.17
CA PRO A 230 17.82 -10.51 -0.82
C PRO A 230 18.02 -9.35 0.17
N LYS A 231 19.28 -8.96 0.41
CA LYS A 231 19.64 -7.84 1.31
C LYS A 231 19.64 -6.50 0.61
N TYR A 232 19.81 -6.52 -0.71
CA TYR A 232 19.87 -5.38 -1.60
C TYR A 232 18.61 -5.37 -2.45
N SER A 233 18.13 -4.18 -2.79
CA SER A 233 16.96 -4.00 -3.65
C SER A 233 17.34 -3.00 -4.72
N PHE A 234 17.76 -3.48 -5.90
CA PHE A 234 18.19 -2.62 -7.00
C PHE A 234 16.98 -2.05 -7.73
N ASP A 235 16.54 -0.88 -7.28
CA ASP A 235 15.25 -0.31 -7.67
C ASP A 235 15.38 0.87 -8.64
N GLY A 236 16.58 1.31 -9.01
CA GLY A 236 16.68 2.43 -9.93
C GLY A 236 18.08 2.72 -10.44
N LEU A 237 18.17 3.77 -11.25
CA LEU A 237 19.40 4.29 -11.85
C LEU A 237 19.71 5.68 -11.30
N THR A 238 20.99 6.01 -11.18
CA THR A 238 21.42 7.40 -11.05
C THR A 238 20.98 8.22 -12.27
N PRO A 239 20.85 9.56 -12.15
CA PRO A 239 20.50 10.43 -13.29
C PRO A 239 21.42 10.28 -14.52
N ASP A 240 22.70 9.97 -14.30
CA ASP A 240 23.67 9.73 -15.38
C ASP A 240 23.71 8.27 -15.88
N ARG A 241 22.91 7.39 -15.26
CA ARG A 241 22.75 5.95 -15.55
C ARG A 241 24.03 5.13 -15.45
N LYS A 242 25.03 5.61 -14.70
CA LYS A 242 26.29 4.88 -14.50
C LYS A 242 26.25 3.91 -13.33
N SER A 243 25.31 4.10 -12.40
CA SER A 243 25.16 3.26 -11.22
C SER A 243 23.71 2.80 -11.05
N LEU A 244 23.54 1.62 -10.46
CA LEU A 244 22.25 1.22 -9.90
C LEU A 244 22.14 1.76 -8.47
N LEU A 245 20.93 2.16 -8.06
CA LEU A 245 20.62 2.51 -6.68
C LEU A 245 20.00 1.33 -5.96
N THR A 246 20.55 0.99 -4.79
CA THR A 246 20.02 -0.04 -3.91
C THR A 246 19.68 0.52 -2.54
N ILE A 247 18.55 0.07 -1.99
CA ILE A 247 18.20 0.31 -0.59
C ILE A 247 18.69 -0.90 0.24
N THR A 248 19.48 -0.64 1.28
CA THR A 248 19.86 -1.66 2.26
C THR A 248 20.13 -1.03 3.63
N THR A 249 20.40 -1.85 4.65
CA THR A 249 20.68 -1.39 6.01
C THR A 249 22.03 -0.70 6.07
N ASN A 250 22.05 0.56 6.51
CA ASN A 250 23.26 1.18 7.02
C ASN A 250 23.52 0.64 8.44
N LEU A 251 24.65 -0.06 8.61
CA LEU A 251 25.03 -0.68 9.89
C LEU A 251 25.48 0.34 10.94
N GLU A 252 25.88 1.54 10.53
CA GLU A 252 26.31 2.61 11.45
C GLU A 252 25.11 3.30 12.09
N THR A 253 24.10 3.66 11.29
CA THR A 253 22.89 4.36 11.74
C THR A 253 21.78 3.40 12.16
N GLY A 254 21.79 2.17 11.67
CA GLY A 254 20.72 1.21 11.88
C GLY A 254 19.43 1.56 11.13
N THR A 255 19.52 2.28 10.01
CA THR A 255 18.39 2.69 9.15
C THR A 255 18.55 2.16 7.72
N PHE A 256 17.47 2.11 6.94
CA PHE A 256 17.61 1.87 5.50
C PHE A 256 18.16 3.11 4.80
N SER A 257 19.20 2.93 4.00
CA SER A 257 19.88 3.98 3.24
C SER A 257 20.05 3.57 1.77
N VAL A 258 20.32 4.55 0.91
CA VAL A 258 20.61 4.29 -0.50
C VAL A 258 22.10 4.27 -0.75
N TYR A 259 22.54 3.28 -1.53
CA TYR A 259 23.90 3.12 -2.00
C TYR A 259 23.92 3.04 -3.52
N GLU A 260 25.04 3.42 -4.12
CA GLU A 260 25.29 3.24 -5.55
C GLU A 260 26.12 1.98 -5.81
N LEU A 261 25.67 1.15 -6.75
CA LEU A 261 26.50 0.12 -7.36
C LEU A 261 26.98 0.61 -8.73
N SER A 262 28.28 0.88 -8.83
CA SER A 262 28.93 1.28 -10.10
C SER A 262 28.85 0.15 -11.13
N LEU A 263 28.29 0.44 -12.31
CA LEU A 263 28.28 -0.52 -13.42
C LEU A 263 29.65 -0.68 -14.10
N ALA A 264 30.61 0.23 -13.81
CA ALA A 264 31.93 0.25 -14.44
C ALA A 264 32.93 -0.72 -13.78
N ASP A 265 32.80 -0.98 -12.49
CA ASP A 265 33.74 -1.82 -11.72
C ASP A 265 33.07 -2.65 -10.61
N GLY A 266 31.79 -2.44 -10.32
CA GLY A 266 31.06 -3.17 -9.29
C GLY A 266 31.27 -2.66 -7.87
N SER A 267 31.90 -1.50 -7.68
CA SER A 267 32.06 -0.92 -6.35
C SER A 267 30.71 -0.46 -5.80
N LEU A 268 30.41 -0.82 -4.55
CA LEU A 268 29.37 -0.17 -3.74
C LEU A 268 29.94 1.10 -3.10
N SER A 269 29.21 2.21 -3.19
CA SER A 269 29.59 3.48 -2.56
C SER A 269 29.36 3.47 -1.04
N ASP A 270 29.73 4.57 -0.36
CA ASP A 270 29.13 4.96 0.91
C ASP A 270 27.65 5.37 0.70
N PRO A 271 26.82 5.47 1.75
CA PRO A 271 25.43 5.91 1.60
C PRO A 271 25.34 7.28 0.94
N ILE A 272 24.50 7.42 -0.08
CA ILE A 272 24.25 8.69 -0.78
C ILE A 272 22.98 9.40 -0.30
N PHE A 273 22.06 8.64 0.31
CA PHE A 273 20.90 9.16 1.03
C PHE A 273 20.75 8.37 2.31
N GLU A 274 20.80 9.05 3.46
CA GLU A 274 20.72 8.42 4.77
C GLU A 274 20.09 9.36 5.81
N HIS A 275 19.60 8.77 6.90
CA HIS A 275 19.07 9.51 8.03
C HIS A 275 19.29 8.70 9.31
N THR A 276 19.54 9.35 10.45
CA THR A 276 19.85 8.66 11.72
C THR A 276 18.62 8.09 12.43
N GLU A 277 17.44 8.62 12.13
CA GLU A 277 16.18 8.23 12.81
C GLU A 277 15.09 7.71 11.85
N LYS A 278 15.32 7.76 10.54
CA LYS A 278 14.30 7.46 9.51
C LYS A 278 14.89 6.53 8.47
N ASP A 279 14.06 5.63 7.98
CA ASP A 279 14.40 4.76 6.88
C ASP A 279 14.15 5.47 5.55
N VAL A 280 15.01 5.24 4.56
CA VAL A 280 14.61 5.43 3.16
C VAL A 280 13.49 4.43 2.86
N GLU A 281 12.28 4.95 2.66
CA GLU A 281 11.08 4.15 2.44
C GLU A 281 10.85 3.85 0.95
N ALA A 282 11.15 4.83 0.08
CA ALA A 282 10.95 4.70 -1.36
C ALA A 282 11.87 5.62 -2.16
N LEU A 283 12.18 5.20 -3.39
CA LEU A 283 12.85 6.03 -4.39
C LEU A 283 11.80 6.87 -5.15
N VAL A 284 12.08 8.14 -5.36
CA VAL A 284 11.28 9.03 -6.21
C VAL A 284 11.81 8.94 -7.63
N LYS A 285 11.08 8.23 -8.52
CA LYS A 285 11.55 7.88 -9.86
C LYS A 285 10.44 7.89 -10.91
N GLY A 286 10.81 8.10 -12.17
CA GLY A 286 9.91 8.01 -13.33
C GLY A 286 9.69 6.58 -13.85
N LEU A 287 8.94 6.45 -14.95
CA LEU A 287 8.73 5.16 -15.65
C LEU A 287 10.01 4.55 -16.26
N ASP A 288 11.07 5.34 -16.36
CA ASP A 288 12.37 4.96 -16.88
C ASP A 288 13.36 4.48 -15.80
N GLN A 289 12.88 4.33 -14.56
CA GLN A 289 13.64 3.93 -13.39
C GLN A 289 14.74 4.90 -12.96
N VAL A 290 14.83 6.10 -13.55
CA VAL A 290 15.78 7.13 -13.11
C VAL A 290 15.29 7.76 -11.83
N VAL A 291 16.16 7.81 -10.83
CA VAL A 291 15.86 8.29 -9.48
C VAL A 291 16.23 9.75 -9.35
N HIS A 292 15.31 10.56 -8.85
CA HIS A 292 15.49 11.99 -8.58
C HIS A 292 15.79 12.28 -7.11
N GLY A 293 15.40 11.36 -6.22
CA GLY A 293 15.55 11.49 -4.78
C GLY A 293 14.91 10.32 -4.02
N VAL A 294 14.72 10.51 -2.72
CA VAL A 294 14.14 9.54 -1.79
C VAL A 294 13.01 10.15 -0.97
N LYS A 295 12.10 9.28 -0.55
CA LYS A 295 11.14 9.54 0.52
C LYS A 295 11.65 8.84 1.79
N PHE A 296 11.86 9.60 2.84
CA PHE A 296 12.11 9.08 4.18
C PHE A 296 10.78 8.78 4.91
N SER A 297 10.82 7.74 5.74
CA SER A 297 9.71 7.21 6.52
C SER A 297 9.27 8.09 7.70
N GLY A 298 8.39 7.52 8.54
CA GLY A 298 7.87 8.12 9.76
C GLY A 298 6.42 8.58 9.60
N PHE A 299 5.85 9.14 10.68
CA PHE A 299 4.46 9.63 10.67
C PHE A 299 4.23 10.75 9.67
N LYS A 300 5.23 11.63 9.51
CA LYS A 300 5.28 12.66 8.48
C LYS A 300 6.43 12.34 7.52
N PRO A 301 6.16 11.92 6.28
CA PRO A 301 7.21 11.64 5.33
C PRO A 301 7.98 12.92 4.98
N SER A 302 9.28 12.77 4.76
CA SER A 302 10.18 13.83 4.31
C SER A 302 10.95 13.39 3.07
N TYR A 303 11.57 14.33 2.35
CA TYR A 303 12.20 14.04 1.07
C TYR A 303 13.60 14.64 0.99
N GLU A 304 14.45 13.97 0.23
CA GLU A 304 15.74 14.47 -0.19
C GLU A 304 15.98 14.12 -1.65
N PHE A 305 16.52 15.05 -2.41
CA PHE A 305 16.76 14.97 -3.84
C PHE A 305 18.20 15.32 -4.16
N PHE A 306 18.67 14.82 -5.31
CA PHE A 306 19.90 15.31 -5.92
C PHE A 306 19.83 16.82 -6.24
N ASP A 307 18.63 17.33 -6.59
CA ASP A 307 18.40 18.76 -6.84
C ASP A 307 18.08 19.51 -5.54
N GLN A 308 19.01 20.38 -5.13
CA GLN A 308 18.89 21.24 -3.95
C GLN A 308 17.70 22.20 -4.01
N LYS A 309 17.22 22.59 -5.19
CA LYS A 309 16.01 23.41 -5.32
C LYS A 309 14.76 22.62 -4.93
N LEU A 310 14.70 21.32 -5.23
CA LEU A 310 13.59 20.46 -4.80
C LEU A 310 13.59 20.28 -3.29
N ASN A 311 14.78 20.09 -2.69
CA ASN A 311 14.94 20.06 -1.22
C ASN A 311 14.36 21.32 -0.57
N ALA A 312 14.73 22.50 -1.08
CA ALA A 312 14.23 23.77 -0.55
C ALA A 312 12.69 23.92 -0.69
N ARG A 313 12.11 23.44 -1.79
CA ARG A 313 10.66 23.48 -2.02
C ARG A 313 9.90 22.60 -1.02
N MET A 314 10.34 21.35 -0.83
CA MET A 314 9.70 20.42 0.10
C MET A 314 9.87 20.87 1.57
N ALA A 315 11.04 21.37 1.94
CA ALA A 315 11.26 21.97 3.25
C ALA A 315 10.36 23.21 3.49
N GLY A 316 10.18 24.04 2.46
CA GLY A 316 9.27 25.18 2.49
C GLY A 316 7.82 24.78 2.73
N LEU A 317 7.34 23.72 2.07
CA LEU A 317 5.98 23.17 2.28
C LEU A 317 5.77 22.67 3.70
N ALA A 318 6.69 21.84 4.20
CA ALA A 318 6.62 21.31 5.56
C ALA A 318 6.64 22.42 6.62
N LYS A 319 7.39 23.51 6.37
CA LYS A 319 7.41 24.67 7.26
C LYS A 319 6.14 25.52 7.19
N ALA A 320 5.56 25.66 6.00
CA ALA A 320 4.35 26.48 5.81
C ALA A 320 3.10 25.80 6.39
N LEU A 321 3.03 24.47 6.32
CA LEU A 321 1.89 23.66 6.77
C LEU A 321 2.38 22.51 7.69
N PRO A 322 2.82 22.83 8.92
CA PRO A 322 3.48 21.86 9.82
C PRO A 322 2.55 20.76 10.36
N ASN A 323 1.23 20.98 10.29
CA ASN A 323 0.21 20.02 10.72
C ASN A 323 -0.32 19.16 9.56
N ASN A 324 0.25 19.32 8.37
CA ASN A 324 -0.07 18.53 7.19
C ASN A 324 1.10 17.66 6.77
N THR A 325 0.80 16.57 6.08
CA THR A 325 1.77 15.72 5.40
C THR A 325 1.62 15.85 3.90
N PHE A 326 2.71 15.66 3.15
CA PHE A 326 2.71 15.76 1.70
C PHE A 326 3.32 14.50 1.09
N THR A 327 2.55 13.82 0.24
CA THR A 327 3.03 12.72 -0.59
C THR A 327 3.10 13.15 -2.04
N ILE A 328 4.27 13.09 -2.67
CA ILE A 328 4.40 13.36 -4.10
C ILE A 328 3.68 12.25 -4.87
N SER A 329 2.61 12.63 -5.58
CA SER A 329 1.83 11.72 -6.41
C SER A 329 2.38 11.62 -7.82
N ASP A 330 2.75 12.75 -8.42
CA ASP A 330 3.37 12.82 -9.74
C ASP A 330 4.06 14.18 -9.98
N PHE A 331 4.87 14.29 -11.03
CA PHE A 331 5.61 15.51 -11.37
C PHE A 331 5.85 15.66 -12.88
N SER A 332 5.92 16.89 -13.37
CA SER A 332 6.31 17.20 -14.75
C SER A 332 7.81 16.90 -15.01
N ASP A 333 8.22 16.68 -16.26
CA ASP A 333 9.62 16.34 -16.62
C ASP A 333 10.64 17.38 -16.08
N ASN A 334 10.24 18.64 -16.02
CA ASN A 334 11.08 19.76 -15.55
C ASN A 334 10.88 20.11 -14.06
N TRP A 335 10.06 19.34 -13.34
CA TRP A 335 9.71 19.57 -11.93
C TRP A 335 9.11 20.94 -11.60
N ASN A 336 8.59 21.71 -12.58
CA ASN A 336 7.93 22.98 -12.29
C ASN A 336 6.55 22.78 -11.67
N GLU A 337 5.89 21.68 -12.02
CA GLU A 337 4.63 21.24 -11.46
C GLU A 337 4.80 19.91 -10.71
N MET A 338 4.23 19.84 -9.51
CA MET A 338 4.10 18.60 -8.75
C MET A 338 2.65 18.44 -8.30
N ILE A 339 2.15 17.21 -8.37
CA ILE A 339 0.90 16.82 -7.73
C ILE A 339 1.23 16.23 -6.37
N LEU A 340 0.64 16.81 -5.34
CA LEU A 340 0.81 16.40 -3.95
C LEU A 340 -0.52 15.85 -3.42
N PHE A 341 -0.45 14.73 -2.73
CA PHE A 341 -1.51 14.27 -1.85
C PHE A 341 -1.22 14.82 -0.45
N MET A 342 -2.12 15.67 0.05
CA MET A 342 -2.00 16.36 1.32
C MET A 342 -2.92 15.74 2.35
N ASP A 343 -2.38 15.38 3.51
CA ASP A 343 -3.14 14.81 4.63
C ASP A 343 -2.93 15.63 5.90
N GLY A 344 -3.65 15.30 6.97
CA GLY A 344 -3.48 15.92 8.29
C GLY A 344 -4.60 16.89 8.66
N GLU A 345 -4.25 18.02 9.29
CA GLU A 345 -5.23 18.98 9.77
C GLU A 345 -6.13 19.49 8.62
N LEU A 346 -7.45 19.45 8.85
CA LEU A 346 -8.48 19.88 7.91
C LEU A 346 -8.41 19.23 6.52
N SER A 347 -7.80 18.04 6.41
CA SER A 347 -7.71 17.30 5.14
C SER A 347 -8.21 15.86 5.29
N ALA A 348 -9.08 15.45 4.38
CA ALA A 348 -9.51 14.06 4.22
C ALA A 348 -8.79 13.38 3.02
N GLY A 349 -7.57 13.82 2.75
CA GLY A 349 -6.78 13.46 1.56
C GLY A 349 -7.03 14.43 0.42
N ASP A 350 -6.40 15.60 0.45
CA ASP A 350 -6.57 16.63 -0.55
C ASP A 350 -5.53 16.51 -1.68
N LEU A 351 -5.94 16.83 -2.90
CA LEU A 351 -5.10 16.77 -4.07
C LEU A 351 -4.70 18.19 -4.47
N VAL A 352 -3.40 18.46 -4.49
CA VAL A 352 -2.83 19.81 -4.58
C VAL A 352 -1.84 19.90 -5.73
N LEU A 353 -1.96 20.95 -6.55
CA LEU A 353 -0.94 21.35 -7.51
C LEU A 353 0.04 22.31 -6.83
N TYR A 354 1.30 21.91 -6.76
CA TYR A 354 2.39 22.80 -6.44
C TYR A 354 3.01 23.36 -7.71
N LYS A 355 3.09 24.70 -7.82
CA LYS A 355 3.68 25.40 -8.96
C LYS A 355 4.26 26.74 -8.53
N ASN A 356 5.50 27.02 -8.91
CA ASN A 356 6.18 28.31 -8.64
C ASN A 356 6.12 28.77 -7.17
N GLY A 357 6.20 27.84 -6.21
CA GLY A 357 6.10 28.17 -4.78
C GLY A 357 4.68 28.29 -4.24
N GLY A 358 3.66 28.31 -5.10
CA GLY A 358 2.25 28.30 -4.73
C GLY A 358 1.67 26.89 -4.66
N ILE A 359 0.66 26.74 -3.80
CA ILE A 359 -0.20 25.55 -3.73
C ILE A 359 -1.61 25.92 -4.21
N ASN A 360 -2.19 25.09 -5.06
CA ASN A 360 -3.56 25.23 -5.53
C ASN A 360 -4.31 23.92 -5.27
N LEU A 361 -5.43 23.98 -4.55
CA LEU A 361 -6.29 22.82 -4.34
C LEU A 361 -6.95 22.42 -5.66
N LEU A 362 -6.73 21.18 -6.09
CA LEU A 362 -7.38 20.58 -7.26
C LEU A 362 -8.71 19.90 -6.88
N GLY A 363 -8.82 19.46 -5.63
CA GLY A 363 -10.03 18.90 -5.05
C GLY A 363 -9.71 18.02 -3.85
N SER A 364 -10.73 17.66 -3.08
CA SER A 364 -10.59 16.65 -2.03
C SER A 364 -10.81 15.26 -2.60
N ALA A 365 -10.04 14.28 -2.15
CA ALA A 365 -10.31 12.89 -2.49
C ALA A 365 -11.65 12.41 -1.88
N ARG A 366 -12.06 12.99 -0.74
CA ARG A 366 -13.27 12.62 0.01
C ARG A 366 -14.17 13.83 0.22
N GLU A 367 -14.78 14.33 -0.86
CA GLU A 367 -15.63 15.53 -0.84
C GLU A 367 -16.82 15.45 0.13
N GLU A 368 -17.25 14.25 0.52
CA GLU A 368 -18.32 14.04 1.49
C GLU A 368 -17.92 14.28 2.94
N ILE A 369 -16.61 14.31 3.23
CA ILE A 369 -16.07 14.65 4.55
C ILE A 369 -15.77 16.14 4.56
N ASN A 370 -16.50 16.88 5.39
CA ASN A 370 -16.19 18.29 5.62
C ASN A 370 -14.83 18.40 6.35
N PRO A 371 -13.89 19.23 5.87
CA PRO A 371 -12.61 19.50 6.53
C PRO A 371 -12.72 19.74 8.05
N GLU A 372 -13.74 20.47 8.50
CA GLU A 372 -13.96 20.78 9.92
C GLU A 372 -14.36 19.55 10.77
N LEU A 373 -14.68 18.43 10.12
CA LEU A 373 -15.07 17.16 10.74
C LEU A 373 -13.93 16.13 10.72
N VAL A 374 -12.75 16.51 10.22
CA VAL A 374 -11.53 15.70 10.33
C VAL A 374 -11.03 15.76 11.77
N HIS A 375 -10.95 14.60 12.40
CA HIS A 375 -10.52 14.45 13.78
C HIS A 375 -8.99 14.59 13.89
N PRO A 376 -8.49 15.33 14.91
CA PRO A 376 -7.06 15.55 15.08
C PRO A 376 -6.33 14.25 15.40
N VAL A 377 -5.15 14.11 14.80
CA VAL A 377 -4.19 13.04 15.03
C VAL A 377 -2.95 13.63 15.72
N SER A 378 -2.44 12.97 16.74
CA SER A 378 -1.26 13.41 17.50
C SER A 378 -0.25 12.29 17.65
N GLU A 379 1.03 12.66 17.64
CA GLU A 379 2.16 11.74 17.78
C GLU A 379 2.60 11.63 19.24
N PHE A 380 2.92 10.42 19.68
CA PHE A 380 3.44 10.10 21.00
C PHE A 380 4.59 9.10 20.91
N SER A 381 5.51 9.15 21.87
CA SER A 381 6.55 8.13 22.08
C SER A 381 6.33 7.51 23.46
N ILE A 382 5.97 6.23 23.48
CA ILE A 382 5.62 5.52 24.71
C ILE A 382 6.74 4.55 25.08
N GLU A 383 7.24 4.62 26.31
CA GLU A 383 8.19 3.63 26.82
C GLU A 383 7.41 2.39 27.32
N ALA A 384 7.64 1.25 26.68
CA ALA A 384 7.10 -0.04 27.10
C ALA A 384 7.82 -0.56 28.35
N ARG A 385 7.29 -1.62 28.97
CA ARG A 385 7.80 -2.18 30.23
C ARG A 385 9.26 -2.63 30.20
N ASP A 386 9.79 -2.92 29.02
CA ASP A 386 11.18 -3.36 28.81
C ASP A 386 12.09 -2.24 28.28
N GLY A 387 11.61 -1.00 28.28
CA GLY A 387 12.34 0.17 27.80
C GLY A 387 12.24 0.39 26.29
N THR A 388 11.55 -0.47 25.54
CA THR A 388 11.33 -0.26 24.11
C THR A 388 10.46 0.99 23.89
N ILE A 389 10.91 1.90 23.02
CA ILE A 389 10.12 3.07 22.63
C ILE A 389 9.14 2.66 21.53
N ILE A 390 7.85 2.92 21.75
CA ILE A 390 6.74 2.64 20.85
C ILE A 390 6.20 3.96 20.30
N PRO A 391 6.57 4.35 19.06
CA PRO A 391 5.92 5.44 18.36
C PRO A 391 4.42 5.15 18.25
N THR A 392 3.57 6.13 18.52
CA THR A 392 2.12 5.94 18.56
C THR A 392 1.39 7.14 17.98
N LEU A 393 0.39 6.88 17.13
CA LEU A 393 -0.60 7.89 16.74
C LEU A 393 -1.83 7.77 17.65
N LEU A 394 -2.36 8.92 18.06
CA LEU A 394 -3.61 9.02 18.80
C LEU A 394 -4.59 9.90 18.01
N THR A 395 -5.70 9.32 17.58
CA THR A 395 -6.82 10.08 17.00
C THR A 395 -7.86 10.34 18.08
N LEU A 396 -8.28 11.60 18.24
CA LEU A 396 -9.25 12.01 19.26
C LEU A 396 -10.52 12.64 18.66
N PRO A 397 -11.70 12.46 19.28
CA PRO A 397 -12.90 13.20 18.94
C PRO A 397 -12.67 14.72 18.98
N LEU A 398 -13.19 15.47 18.00
CA LEU A 398 -13.04 16.94 17.91
C LEU A 398 -13.52 17.67 19.17
N ARG A 399 -14.60 17.15 19.76
CA ARG A 399 -15.12 17.65 21.03
C ARG A 399 -14.38 16.98 22.17
N LYS A 400 -13.52 17.75 22.84
CA LYS A 400 -12.85 17.32 24.06
C LYS A 400 -13.88 16.85 25.08
N ALA A 401 -13.77 15.61 25.53
CA ALA A 401 -14.56 15.11 26.65
C ALA A 401 -13.90 15.52 27.97
N ASN A 402 -14.72 15.89 28.96
CA ASN A 402 -14.27 16.13 30.33
C ASN A 402 -14.00 14.83 31.11
N LYS A 403 -13.87 13.69 30.43
CA LYS A 403 -13.70 12.35 31.00
C LYS A 403 -12.86 11.47 30.10
N ALA A 404 -12.27 10.43 30.69
CA ALA A 404 -11.58 9.36 29.97
C ALA A 404 -12.52 8.70 28.93
N LEU A 405 -12.05 8.60 27.69
CA LEU A 405 -12.84 8.12 26.55
C LEU A 405 -12.86 6.58 26.45
N PRO A 406 -13.95 5.95 25.98
CA PRO A 406 -13.84 4.57 25.48
C PRO A 406 -12.82 4.53 24.34
N VAL A 407 -12.14 3.40 24.16
CA VAL A 407 -10.94 3.34 23.32
C VAL A 407 -10.91 2.13 22.41
N ILE A 408 -10.48 2.38 21.17
CA ILE A 408 -10.13 1.34 20.20
C ILE A 408 -8.60 1.26 20.13
N MET A 409 -8.05 0.13 20.53
CA MET A 409 -6.67 -0.24 20.21
C MET A 409 -6.66 -0.77 18.77
N PHE A 410 -5.90 -0.10 17.90
CA PHE A 410 -5.97 -0.28 16.45
C PHE A 410 -4.59 -0.60 15.86
N PRO A 411 -4.03 -1.81 16.08
CA PRO A 411 -2.76 -2.22 15.48
C PRO A 411 -2.89 -2.39 13.96
N HIS A 412 -1.89 -1.89 13.24
CA HIS A 412 -1.82 -2.00 11.78
C HIS A 412 -1.50 -3.44 11.30
N GLY A 413 -1.74 -3.68 10.01
CA GLY A 413 -1.33 -4.90 9.30
C GLY A 413 0.17 -4.91 8.96
N GLY A 414 0.68 -6.00 8.37
CA GLY A 414 2.11 -6.14 8.07
C GLY A 414 2.65 -7.50 8.53
N PRO A 415 3.47 -7.57 9.60
CA PRO A 415 3.72 -6.53 10.61
C PRO A 415 4.79 -5.50 10.26
N ARG A 416 5.62 -5.75 9.24
CA ARG A 416 6.62 -4.79 8.75
C ARG A 416 5.95 -3.71 7.89
N ALA A 417 5.20 -2.84 8.55
CA ALA A 417 4.55 -1.64 8.00
C ALA A 417 4.50 -0.57 9.11
N HIS A 418 3.93 0.59 8.81
CA HIS A 418 3.58 1.59 9.81
C HIS A 418 2.41 2.46 9.35
N ASP A 419 1.71 3.06 10.32
CA ASP A 419 0.73 4.11 10.02
C ASP A 419 1.41 5.46 9.79
N THR A 420 0.75 6.34 9.05
CA THR A 420 1.18 7.73 8.83
C THR A 420 0.14 8.70 9.37
N MET A 421 0.56 9.94 9.66
CA MET A 421 -0.35 10.99 10.08
C MET A 421 -1.21 11.43 8.89
N GLY A 422 -2.51 11.14 8.95
CA GLY A 422 -3.45 11.44 7.88
C GLY A 422 -4.84 10.86 8.12
N PHE A 423 -5.69 10.92 7.10
CA PHE A 423 -7.06 10.44 7.16
C PHE A 423 -7.14 8.90 7.04
N ASN A 424 -7.16 8.20 8.18
CA ASN A 424 -7.52 6.79 8.23
C ASN A 424 -9.04 6.63 8.43
N TRP A 425 -9.75 6.09 7.43
CA TRP A 425 -11.22 6.06 7.41
C TRP A 425 -11.85 5.30 8.60
N MET A 426 -11.22 4.23 9.11
CA MET A 426 -11.71 3.54 10.31
C MET A 426 -11.41 4.33 11.59
N ALA A 427 -10.20 4.85 11.75
CA ALA A 427 -9.84 5.63 12.93
C ALA A 427 -10.69 6.90 13.05
N GLN A 428 -10.91 7.59 11.93
CA GLN A 428 -11.77 8.78 11.83
C GLN A 428 -13.24 8.43 12.10
N PHE A 429 -13.72 7.29 11.60
CA PHE A 429 -15.05 6.79 11.92
C PHE A 429 -15.22 6.52 13.44
N PHE A 430 -14.27 5.82 14.07
CA PHE A 430 -14.32 5.57 15.52
C PHE A 430 -14.29 6.88 16.32
N ALA A 431 -13.45 7.84 15.92
CA ALA A 431 -13.39 9.15 16.56
C ALA A 431 -14.71 9.93 16.41
N SER A 432 -15.39 9.81 15.26
CA SER A 432 -16.72 10.41 15.04
C SER A 432 -17.80 9.82 15.96
N LYS A 433 -17.61 8.57 16.40
CA LYS A 433 -18.46 7.85 17.36
C LYS A 433 -18.08 8.12 18.83
N GLY A 434 -17.06 8.93 19.08
CA GLY A 434 -16.63 9.33 20.41
C GLY A 434 -15.59 8.42 21.06
N TYR A 435 -14.96 7.54 20.29
CA TYR A 435 -13.84 6.71 20.77
C TYR A 435 -12.51 7.46 20.61
N ALA A 436 -11.58 7.25 21.55
CA ALA A 436 -10.17 7.47 21.27
C ALA A 436 -9.63 6.29 20.44
N VAL A 437 -8.70 6.55 19.51
CA VAL A 437 -8.09 5.49 18.70
C VAL A 437 -6.58 5.53 18.90
N ILE A 438 -6.03 4.43 19.40
CA ILE A 438 -4.59 4.25 19.63
C ILE A 438 -4.03 3.40 18.52
N GLN A 439 -3.06 3.93 17.78
CA GLN A 439 -2.37 3.28 16.65
C GLN A 439 -0.87 3.15 16.95
N PRO A 440 -0.49 2.12 17.73
CA PRO A 440 0.91 1.91 18.11
C PRO A 440 1.70 1.27 16.96
N GLN A 441 2.93 1.74 16.80
CA GLN A 441 3.93 1.14 15.91
C GLN A 441 4.77 0.20 16.77
N PHE A 442 4.19 -0.94 17.12
CA PHE A 442 4.79 -1.97 17.98
C PHE A 442 6.14 -2.47 17.41
N ARG A 443 6.98 -3.10 18.24
CA ARG A 443 8.26 -3.65 17.78
C ARG A 443 8.06 -4.54 16.56
N GLY A 444 8.84 -4.36 15.50
CA GLY A 444 8.63 -5.01 14.20
C GLY A 444 8.02 -4.11 13.13
N SER A 445 7.44 -2.97 13.51
CA SER A 445 6.97 -1.94 12.58
C SER A 445 8.13 -1.36 11.77
N SER A 446 7.89 -1.00 10.51
CA SER A 446 8.89 -0.33 9.66
C SER A 446 8.92 1.17 9.91
N GLY A 447 9.94 1.86 9.39
CA GLY A 447 9.94 3.33 9.32
C GLY A 447 10.50 4.04 10.54
N PHE A 448 11.00 3.27 11.52
CA PHE A 448 11.63 3.74 12.76
C PHE A 448 13.01 3.11 12.98
N GLY A 449 13.67 2.68 11.90
CA GLY A 449 14.96 2.03 11.93
C GLY A 449 14.88 0.50 12.02
N VAL A 450 15.97 -0.13 11.58
CA VAL A 450 16.14 -1.58 11.49
C VAL A 450 16.14 -2.23 12.86
N ASP A 451 16.67 -1.58 13.90
CA ASP A 451 16.60 -2.11 15.28
C ASP A 451 15.15 -2.31 15.74
N HIS A 452 14.25 -1.36 15.46
CA HIS A 452 12.83 -1.49 15.78
C HIS A 452 12.19 -2.67 15.05
N ILE A 453 12.54 -2.89 13.77
CA ILE A 453 12.08 -4.04 12.98
C ILE A 453 12.61 -5.36 13.57
N LEU A 454 13.90 -5.42 13.90
CA LEU A 454 14.56 -6.63 14.39
C LEU A 454 14.07 -7.03 15.78
N LYS A 455 13.74 -6.06 16.65
CA LYS A 455 13.08 -6.31 17.94
C LYS A 455 11.76 -7.06 17.80
N GLY A 456 11.11 -6.99 16.64
CA GLY A 456 9.89 -7.73 16.34
C GLY A 456 10.07 -9.18 15.87
N ARG A 457 11.28 -9.59 15.45
CA ARG A 457 11.51 -10.95 14.97
C ARG A 457 11.29 -11.96 16.09
N GLY A 458 10.46 -12.97 15.83
CA GLY A 458 10.11 -13.97 16.85
C GLY A 458 9.20 -13.45 17.96
N GLN A 459 8.62 -12.24 17.83
CA GLN A 459 7.78 -11.63 18.87
C GLN A 459 6.28 -11.70 18.56
N TRP A 460 5.88 -12.47 17.56
CA TRP A 460 4.47 -12.70 17.24
C TRP A 460 3.76 -13.35 18.42
N GLY A 461 2.66 -12.73 18.87
CA GLY A 461 1.89 -13.21 20.02
C GLY A 461 2.57 -13.08 21.38
N THR A 462 3.75 -12.44 21.45
CA THR A 462 4.55 -12.27 22.68
C THR A 462 4.90 -10.80 22.91
N GLY A 463 6.15 -10.36 22.70
CA GLY A 463 6.61 -8.98 22.95
C GLY A 463 5.77 -7.92 22.25
N MET A 464 5.35 -8.19 20.99
CA MET A 464 4.47 -7.29 20.25
C MET A 464 3.12 -7.07 20.94
N GLN A 465 2.59 -8.07 21.66
CA GLN A 465 1.34 -7.93 22.40
C GLN A 465 1.51 -7.07 23.64
N TYR A 466 2.66 -7.16 24.31
CA TYR A 466 2.97 -6.33 25.47
C TYR A 466 3.11 -4.86 25.09
N ASP A 467 3.66 -4.55 23.92
CA ASP A 467 3.72 -3.16 23.41
C ASP A 467 2.31 -2.54 23.31
N LEU A 468 1.31 -3.31 22.83
CA LEU A 468 -0.08 -2.85 22.75
C LEU A 468 -0.67 -2.60 24.16
N VAL A 469 -0.47 -3.54 25.09
CA VAL A 469 -0.97 -3.44 26.47
C VAL A 469 -0.33 -2.26 27.21
N ASP A 470 0.97 -2.05 27.04
CA ASP A 470 1.71 -0.97 27.68
C ASP A 470 1.29 0.39 27.13
N THR A 471 1.07 0.47 25.81
CA THR A 471 0.53 1.68 25.16
C THR A 471 -0.87 2.02 25.69
N LEU A 472 -1.78 1.04 25.77
CA LEU A 472 -3.11 1.26 26.36
C LEU A 472 -3.01 1.73 27.82
N THR A 473 -2.16 1.07 28.60
CA THR A 473 -1.94 1.40 30.02
C THR A 473 -1.40 2.80 30.21
N TYR A 474 -0.47 3.24 29.35
CA TYR A 474 0.06 4.60 29.36
C TYR A 474 -1.06 5.65 29.25
N PHE A 475 -1.91 5.54 28.21
CA PHE A 475 -2.98 6.51 28.00
C PHE A 475 -4.05 6.45 29.10
N ALA A 476 -4.29 5.26 29.67
CA ALA A 476 -5.20 5.10 30.80
C ALA A 476 -4.67 5.80 32.06
N ASN A 477 -3.37 5.65 32.36
CA ASN A 477 -2.73 6.32 33.49
C ASN A 477 -2.69 7.85 33.34
N LYS A 478 -2.66 8.36 32.10
CA LYS A 478 -2.82 9.79 31.80
C LYS A 478 -4.26 10.29 31.89
N GLY A 479 -5.24 9.40 32.13
CA GLY A 479 -6.67 9.74 32.19
C GLY A 479 -7.29 10.08 30.85
N ILE A 480 -6.60 9.79 29.74
CA ILE A 480 -7.07 10.09 28.38
C ILE A 480 -8.11 9.04 27.94
N VAL A 481 -7.85 7.77 28.25
CA VAL A 481 -8.72 6.65 27.89
C VAL A 481 -9.18 5.85 29.10
N ASN A 482 -10.35 5.25 29.00
CA ASN A 482 -10.88 4.33 29.99
C ASN A 482 -10.57 2.90 29.55
N LYS A 483 -9.59 2.26 30.19
CA LYS A 483 -9.19 0.87 29.89
C LYS A 483 -10.31 -0.15 30.12
N GLU A 484 -11.27 0.12 31.01
CA GLU A 484 -12.44 -0.74 31.24
C GLU A 484 -13.44 -0.69 30.07
N LYS A 485 -13.20 0.21 29.09
CA LYS A 485 -13.97 0.37 27.85
C LYS A 485 -13.04 0.30 26.63
N ALA A 486 -12.11 -0.65 26.64
CA ALA A 486 -11.15 -0.88 25.56
C ALA A 486 -11.58 -2.07 24.69
N CYS A 487 -11.62 -1.89 23.37
CA CYS A 487 -11.67 -3.02 22.42
C CYS A 487 -10.46 -2.97 21.49
N ILE A 488 -10.04 -4.14 21.00
CA ILE A 488 -8.97 -4.27 20.01
C ILE A 488 -9.57 -4.57 18.64
N VAL A 489 -9.22 -3.78 17.62
CA VAL A 489 -9.69 -3.94 16.24
C VAL A 489 -8.46 -3.99 15.35
N GLY A 490 -8.37 -4.90 14.40
CA GLY A 490 -7.25 -4.89 13.47
C GLY A 490 -7.51 -5.69 12.20
N MET A 491 -6.71 -5.38 11.17
CA MET A 491 -6.78 -6.03 9.86
C MET A 491 -5.48 -6.76 9.52
N SER A 492 -5.54 -7.93 8.87
CA SER A 492 -4.35 -8.71 8.49
C SER A 492 -3.53 -9.13 9.71
N TYR A 493 -2.24 -8.78 9.80
CA TYR A 493 -1.48 -8.94 11.06
C TYR A 493 -2.16 -8.23 12.25
N GLY A 494 -2.76 -7.06 12.06
CA GLY A 494 -3.54 -6.40 13.12
C GLY A 494 -4.73 -7.25 13.56
N GLY A 495 -5.33 -8.02 12.64
CA GLY A 495 -6.36 -8.99 12.95
C GLY A 495 -5.83 -10.21 13.71
N TYR A 496 -4.61 -10.66 13.42
CA TYR A 496 -3.88 -11.62 14.25
C TYR A 496 -3.63 -11.05 15.66
N ALA A 497 -3.18 -9.79 15.76
CA ALA A 497 -2.93 -9.13 17.03
C ALA A 497 -4.21 -8.97 17.85
N ALA A 498 -5.36 -8.69 17.22
CA ALA A 498 -6.65 -8.68 17.90
C ALA A 498 -7.03 -10.05 18.49
N LEU A 499 -6.85 -11.13 17.71
CA LEU A 499 -7.13 -12.49 18.18
C LEU A 499 -6.14 -12.95 19.26
N SER A 500 -4.85 -12.65 19.10
CA SER A 500 -3.83 -12.97 20.09
C SER A 500 -4.03 -12.17 21.38
N GLY A 501 -4.43 -10.90 21.30
CA GLY A 501 -4.69 -10.07 22.47
C GLY A 501 -5.87 -10.61 23.28
N ILE A 502 -7.00 -10.92 22.62
CA ILE A 502 -8.19 -11.39 23.34
C ILE A 502 -8.05 -12.80 23.93
N SER A 503 -7.14 -13.63 23.40
CA SER A 503 -6.90 -14.99 23.89
C SER A 503 -5.76 -15.08 24.90
N LYS A 504 -4.69 -14.28 24.75
CA LYS A 504 -3.51 -14.31 25.64
C LYS A 504 -3.58 -13.28 26.77
N THR A 505 -4.33 -12.20 26.61
CA THR A 505 -4.57 -11.18 27.65
C THR A 505 -6.07 -10.92 27.86
N PRO A 506 -6.85 -11.96 28.22
CA PRO A 506 -8.31 -11.94 28.19
C PRO A 506 -8.98 -10.90 29.11
N ASP A 507 -8.24 -10.35 30.08
CA ASP A 507 -8.73 -9.32 31.00
C ASP A 507 -8.52 -7.88 30.49
N VAL A 508 -7.70 -7.67 29.45
CA VAL A 508 -7.30 -6.33 28.99
C VAL A 508 -8.38 -5.67 28.14
N TYR A 509 -8.97 -6.41 27.22
CA TYR A 509 -9.95 -5.88 26.26
C TYR A 509 -11.35 -6.40 26.57
N GLN A 510 -12.38 -5.59 26.36
CA GLN A 510 -13.78 -5.98 26.54
C GLN A 510 -14.37 -6.66 25.30
N CYS A 511 -13.77 -6.44 24.13
CA CYS A 511 -14.13 -7.10 22.88
C CYS A 511 -12.98 -7.07 21.87
N ALA A 512 -13.03 -7.96 20.87
CA ALA A 512 -12.05 -7.98 19.79
C ALA A 512 -12.71 -8.10 18.41
N VAL A 513 -12.14 -7.42 17.42
CA VAL A 513 -12.54 -7.51 16.01
C VAL A 513 -11.32 -7.87 15.16
N SER A 514 -11.42 -8.98 14.43
CA SER A 514 -10.40 -9.44 13.49
C SER A 514 -10.94 -9.36 12.06
N ILE A 515 -10.32 -8.50 11.25
CA ILE A 515 -10.66 -8.29 9.84
C ILE A 515 -9.59 -8.96 8.97
N ASN A 516 -9.94 -9.91 8.12
CA ASN A 516 -8.98 -10.65 7.28
C ASN A 516 -7.75 -11.16 8.08
N GLY A 517 -7.94 -11.55 9.34
CA GLY A 517 -6.85 -11.82 10.27
C GLY A 517 -6.30 -13.25 10.18
N VAL A 518 -5.01 -13.40 10.47
CA VAL A 518 -4.38 -14.72 10.59
C VAL A 518 -4.69 -15.32 11.96
N SER A 519 -5.07 -16.59 12.01
CA SER A 519 -5.37 -17.31 13.27
C SER A 519 -4.53 -18.57 13.49
N ASP A 520 -4.03 -19.16 12.41
CA ASP A 520 -3.22 -20.37 12.36
C ASP A 520 -2.00 -20.11 11.47
N LEU A 521 -0.82 -20.05 12.08
CA LEU A 521 0.42 -19.73 11.40
C LEU A 521 0.95 -20.90 10.58
N ASN A 522 0.78 -22.14 11.06
CA ASN A 522 1.16 -23.35 10.33
C ASN A 522 0.42 -23.42 9.00
N ARG A 523 -0.90 -23.20 9.04
CA ARG A 523 -1.73 -23.17 7.83
C ARG A 523 -1.40 -22.01 6.91
N MET A 524 -0.99 -20.87 7.47
CA MET A 524 -0.54 -19.72 6.67
C MET A 524 0.74 -20.06 5.90
N LEU A 525 1.75 -20.63 6.57
CA LEU A 525 3.00 -21.04 5.93
C LEU A 525 2.79 -22.13 4.88
N GLU A 526 1.93 -23.11 5.15
CA GLU A 526 1.61 -24.15 4.17
C GLU A 526 1.01 -23.56 2.88
N VAL A 527 0.14 -22.55 3.00
CA VAL A 527 -0.41 -21.86 1.83
C VAL A 527 0.66 -21.06 1.10
N THR A 528 1.53 -20.34 1.82
CA THR A 528 2.64 -19.61 1.22
C THR A 528 3.58 -20.56 0.47
N GLN A 529 4.01 -21.67 1.09
CA GLN A 529 4.87 -22.68 0.48
C GLN A 529 4.27 -23.23 -0.83
N ARG A 530 2.96 -23.49 -0.86
CA ARG A 530 2.28 -23.93 -2.09
C ARG A 530 2.26 -22.87 -3.20
N GLN A 531 2.32 -21.59 -2.84
CA GLN A 531 2.31 -20.48 -3.79
C GLN A 531 3.69 -20.18 -4.37
N VAL A 532 4.73 -20.18 -3.52
CA VAL A 532 6.07 -19.71 -3.90
C VAL A 532 7.12 -20.82 -4.02
N GLY A 533 6.88 -21.99 -3.43
CA GLY A 533 7.87 -23.07 -3.28
C GLY A 533 8.56 -23.05 -1.91
N GLU A 534 9.13 -24.18 -1.50
CA GLU A 534 9.81 -24.33 -0.20
C GLU A 534 11.13 -23.55 -0.13
N ASP A 535 11.92 -23.60 -1.20
CA ASP A 535 13.24 -22.96 -1.28
C ASP A 535 13.17 -21.46 -1.62
N HIS A 536 11.97 -20.87 -1.71
CA HIS A 536 11.83 -19.46 -2.04
C HIS A 536 12.15 -18.59 -0.81
N TRP A 537 12.92 -17.52 -0.98
CA TRP A 537 13.35 -16.61 0.10
C TRP A 537 12.22 -16.07 1.02
N VAL A 538 10.98 -16.05 0.53
CA VAL A 538 9.79 -15.62 1.28
C VAL A 538 9.53 -16.56 2.45
N MET A 539 9.84 -17.86 2.32
CA MET A 539 9.76 -18.81 3.41
C MET A 539 10.76 -18.45 4.51
N SER A 540 12.04 -18.25 4.18
CA SER A 540 13.06 -17.79 5.14
C SER A 540 12.66 -16.48 5.83
N TYR A 541 12.10 -15.53 5.08
CA TYR A 541 11.55 -14.29 5.62
C TYR A 541 10.47 -14.54 6.68
N TRP A 542 9.45 -15.36 6.40
CA TRP A 542 8.36 -15.60 7.34
C TRP A 542 8.79 -16.42 8.55
N HIS A 543 9.66 -17.43 8.37
CA HIS A 543 10.26 -18.17 9.49
C HIS A 543 11.05 -17.23 10.43
N GLY A 544 11.83 -16.31 9.86
CA GLY A 544 12.54 -15.28 10.62
C GLY A 544 11.61 -14.27 11.31
N SER A 545 10.57 -13.82 10.61
CA SER A 545 9.60 -12.86 11.17
C SER A 545 8.81 -13.45 12.34
N MET A 546 8.22 -14.63 12.16
CA MET A 546 7.30 -15.25 13.13
C MET A 546 8.03 -15.86 14.33
N ALA A 547 9.19 -16.49 14.10
CA ALA A 547 9.84 -17.35 15.10
C ALA A 547 11.36 -17.14 15.19
N ASN A 548 11.91 -16.12 14.53
CA ASN A 548 13.36 -15.89 14.47
C ASN A 548 14.15 -17.14 14.03
N GLY A 549 13.61 -17.88 13.05
CA GLY A 549 14.21 -19.11 12.52
C GLY A 549 13.81 -20.40 13.24
N MET A 550 13.12 -20.33 14.39
CA MET A 550 12.66 -21.51 15.14
C MET A 550 11.24 -21.96 14.77
N ALA A 551 10.78 -21.68 13.54
CA ALA A 551 9.41 -21.93 13.09
C ALA A 551 9.14 -23.42 12.84
N THR A 552 9.18 -24.23 13.91
CA THR A 552 8.65 -25.59 13.93
C THR A 552 7.13 -25.55 14.08
N GLU A 553 6.45 -26.63 13.67
CA GLU A 553 4.99 -26.74 13.80
C GLU A 553 4.54 -26.52 15.25
N GLU A 554 5.20 -27.16 16.21
CA GLU A 554 4.93 -27.03 17.65
C GLU A 554 5.14 -25.59 18.14
N TYR A 555 6.21 -24.90 17.72
CA TYR A 555 6.44 -23.52 18.14
C TYR A 555 5.35 -22.60 17.60
N LEU A 556 5.02 -22.72 16.30
CA LEU A 556 3.98 -21.92 15.65
C LEU A 556 2.61 -22.18 16.24
N ASP A 557 2.33 -23.39 16.73
CA ASP A 557 1.10 -23.69 17.45
C ASP A 557 0.98 -22.89 18.75
N THR A 558 2.09 -22.67 19.48
CA THR A 558 2.08 -21.90 20.75
C THR A 558 1.76 -20.41 20.55
N ILE A 559 2.00 -19.88 19.36
CA ILE A 559 1.73 -18.49 18.99
C ILE A 559 0.55 -18.34 18.04
N SER A 560 -0.16 -19.43 17.68
CA SER A 560 -1.35 -19.37 16.84
C SER A 560 -2.63 -19.12 17.67
N PRO A 561 -3.35 -18.00 17.50
CA PRO A 561 -4.52 -17.67 18.31
C PRO A 561 -5.64 -18.72 18.28
N VAL A 562 -5.76 -19.51 17.20
CA VAL A 562 -6.75 -20.59 17.08
C VAL A 562 -6.61 -21.62 18.20
N ASN A 563 -5.39 -21.89 18.66
CA ASN A 563 -5.10 -22.87 19.71
C ASN A 563 -5.41 -22.34 21.12
N ASP A 564 -5.57 -21.03 21.26
CA ASP A 564 -5.88 -20.34 22.53
C ASP A 564 -7.36 -19.97 22.65
N ALA A 565 -8.24 -20.41 21.74
CA ALA A 565 -9.66 -20.04 21.71
C ALA A 565 -10.39 -20.30 23.04
N LYS A 566 -10.02 -21.36 23.78
CA LYS A 566 -10.57 -21.70 25.10
C LYS A 566 -10.32 -20.63 26.18
N ASN A 567 -9.26 -19.84 26.03
CA ASN A 567 -8.87 -18.80 26.98
C ASN A 567 -9.68 -17.51 26.79
N VAL A 568 -10.39 -17.37 25.66
CA VAL A 568 -11.22 -16.19 25.38
C VAL A 568 -12.39 -16.14 26.37
N ILE A 569 -12.59 -14.98 27.00
CA ILE A 569 -13.72 -14.73 27.92
C ILE A 569 -14.62 -13.57 27.48
N LYS A 570 -14.33 -13.00 26.30
CA LYS A 570 -14.95 -11.79 25.78
C LYS A 570 -15.45 -11.99 24.34
N PRO A 571 -16.45 -11.23 23.88
CA PRO A 571 -17.00 -11.37 22.54
C PRO A 571 -15.98 -11.08 21.43
N VAL A 572 -16.03 -11.87 20.35
CA VAL A 572 -15.19 -11.71 19.16
C VAL A 572 -16.05 -11.49 17.90
N LEU A 573 -15.69 -10.50 17.08
CA LEU A 573 -16.23 -10.32 15.74
C LEU A 573 -15.15 -10.67 14.71
N LEU A 574 -15.49 -11.56 13.79
CA LEU A 574 -14.66 -11.97 12.67
C LEU A 574 -15.29 -11.42 11.38
N ILE A 575 -14.54 -10.64 10.61
CA ILE A 575 -14.95 -10.16 9.28
C ILE A 575 -13.94 -10.64 8.26
N HIS A 576 -14.35 -11.30 7.18
CA HIS A 576 -13.40 -11.81 6.19
C HIS A 576 -13.92 -11.72 4.76
N GLY A 577 -13.08 -11.28 3.82
CA GLY A 577 -13.38 -11.33 2.39
C GLY A 577 -13.27 -12.75 1.82
N SER A 578 -14.31 -13.24 1.14
CA SER A 578 -14.34 -14.62 0.61
C SER A 578 -13.35 -14.88 -0.53
N ARG A 579 -12.71 -13.82 -1.06
CA ARG A 579 -11.69 -13.89 -2.13
C ARG A 579 -10.34 -13.33 -1.71
N ASP A 580 -10.08 -13.24 -0.42
CA ASP A 580 -8.77 -12.83 0.07
C ASP A 580 -7.66 -13.79 -0.44
N LYS A 581 -6.59 -13.20 -0.97
CA LYS A 581 -5.42 -13.89 -1.54
C LYS A 581 -4.16 -13.68 -0.71
N VAL A 582 -4.22 -12.79 0.26
CA VAL A 582 -3.13 -12.50 1.20
C VAL A 582 -3.31 -13.39 2.42
N VAL A 583 -4.50 -13.34 3.04
CA VAL A 583 -4.86 -14.21 4.16
C VAL A 583 -6.03 -15.09 3.71
N PRO A 584 -5.88 -16.42 3.62
CA PRO A 584 -6.99 -17.28 3.23
C PRO A 584 -8.16 -17.16 4.20
N TYR A 585 -9.39 -17.01 3.68
CA TYR A 585 -10.58 -16.84 4.52
C TYR A 585 -10.86 -18.02 5.47
N GLU A 586 -10.31 -19.19 5.16
CA GLU A 586 -10.28 -20.36 6.03
C GLU A 586 -9.67 -20.05 7.41
N GLN A 587 -8.80 -19.04 7.53
CA GLN A 587 -8.27 -18.56 8.81
C GLN A 587 -9.42 -18.15 9.75
N SER A 588 -10.31 -17.24 9.32
CA SER A 588 -11.45 -16.86 10.16
C SER A 588 -12.45 -17.99 10.39
N LYS A 589 -12.64 -18.91 9.42
CA LYS A 589 -13.50 -20.08 9.64
C LYS A 589 -12.94 -21.00 10.74
N ARG A 590 -11.63 -21.28 10.71
CA ARG A 590 -10.98 -22.10 11.75
C ARG A 590 -11.05 -21.45 13.13
N MET A 591 -10.83 -20.14 13.22
CA MET A 591 -11.02 -19.43 14.49
C MET A 591 -12.47 -19.48 14.98
N LEU A 592 -13.45 -19.31 14.07
CA LEU A 592 -14.87 -19.41 14.41
C LEU A 592 -15.22 -20.80 14.97
N ASP A 593 -14.73 -21.86 14.32
CA ASP A 593 -14.99 -23.24 14.73
C ASP A 593 -14.36 -23.53 16.10
N ALA A 594 -13.11 -23.09 16.33
CA ALA A 594 -12.43 -23.23 17.62
C ALA A 594 -13.14 -22.47 18.75
N LEU A 595 -13.62 -21.25 18.49
CA LEU A 595 -14.40 -20.47 19.46
C LEU A 595 -15.74 -21.14 19.80
N LYS A 596 -16.43 -21.70 18.80
CA LYS A 596 -17.69 -22.44 19.02
C LYS A 596 -17.48 -23.72 19.80
N GLU A 597 -16.45 -24.49 19.49
CA GLU A 597 -16.10 -25.70 20.22
C GLU A 597 -15.79 -25.41 21.69
N ALA A 598 -15.19 -24.25 21.96
CA ALA A 598 -14.92 -23.76 23.31
C ALA A 598 -16.10 -23.00 23.98
N ASP A 599 -17.30 -23.01 23.37
CA ASP A 599 -18.51 -22.33 23.85
C ASP A 599 -18.33 -20.82 24.11
N LYS A 600 -17.69 -20.13 23.16
CA LYS A 600 -17.38 -18.68 23.23
C LYS A 600 -18.29 -17.85 22.33
N GLU A 601 -18.62 -16.62 22.77
CA GLU A 601 -19.40 -15.67 21.96
C GLU A 601 -18.58 -15.17 20.77
N ALA A 602 -18.94 -15.62 19.56
CA ALA A 602 -18.30 -15.22 18.32
C ALA A 602 -19.33 -14.89 17.23
N THR A 603 -19.15 -13.76 16.57
CA THR A 603 -19.91 -13.39 15.36
C THR A 603 -19.01 -13.45 14.14
N TYR A 604 -19.50 -13.98 13.02
CA TYR A 604 -18.75 -14.06 11.76
C TYR A 604 -19.53 -13.42 10.62
N ILE A 605 -18.86 -12.53 9.89
CA ILE A 605 -19.37 -11.86 8.70
C ILE A 605 -18.42 -12.17 7.54
N GLU A 606 -18.97 -12.85 6.54
CA GLU A 606 -18.28 -13.11 5.28
C GLU A 606 -18.67 -12.03 4.27
N LEU A 607 -17.68 -11.31 3.74
CA LEU A 607 -17.88 -10.30 2.71
C LEU A 607 -17.74 -10.97 1.33
N ASP A 608 -18.86 -11.34 0.73
CA ASP A 608 -18.84 -12.09 -0.51
C ASP A 608 -18.20 -11.30 -1.67
N GLY A 609 -17.21 -11.92 -2.30
CA GLY A 609 -16.43 -11.37 -3.40
C GLY A 609 -15.33 -10.39 -3.00
N ALA A 610 -15.21 -10.04 -1.71
CA ALA A 610 -14.19 -9.11 -1.25
C ALA A 610 -12.80 -9.77 -1.21
N GLY A 611 -11.77 -9.04 -1.60
CA GLY A 611 -10.36 -9.40 -1.36
C GLY A 611 -9.82 -8.74 -0.09
N HIS A 612 -8.49 -8.70 0.05
CA HIS A 612 -7.83 -8.21 1.27
C HIS A 612 -8.06 -6.72 1.57
N ASN A 613 -8.12 -5.86 0.53
CA ASN A 613 -8.10 -4.39 0.66
C ASN A 613 -9.44 -3.68 0.38
N PHE A 614 -10.55 -4.41 0.33
CA PHE A 614 -11.93 -3.88 0.18
C PHE A 614 -12.11 -2.74 -0.85
N TYR A 615 -11.73 -2.96 -2.11
CA TYR A 615 -11.79 -1.96 -3.20
C TYR A 615 -13.19 -1.48 -3.66
N ARG A 616 -14.25 -1.70 -2.87
CA ARG A 616 -15.61 -1.24 -3.19
C ARG A 616 -16.28 -0.65 -1.95
N GLU A 617 -16.94 0.48 -2.12
CA GLU A 617 -17.68 1.19 -1.06
C GLU A 617 -18.63 0.29 -0.26
N ARG A 618 -19.34 -0.63 -0.94
CA ARG A 618 -20.26 -1.56 -0.27
C ARG A 618 -19.59 -2.36 0.85
N TYR A 619 -18.32 -2.76 0.66
CA TYR A 619 -17.60 -3.53 1.67
C TYR A 619 -17.20 -2.67 2.85
N HIS A 620 -16.78 -1.43 2.61
CA HIS A 620 -16.54 -0.47 3.68
C HIS A 620 -17.82 -0.21 4.49
N LEU A 621 -18.96 -0.06 3.81
CA LEU A 621 -20.25 0.15 4.45
C LEU A 621 -20.66 -1.05 5.32
N GLU A 622 -20.56 -2.27 4.79
CA GLU A 622 -20.83 -3.52 5.54
C GLU A 622 -19.91 -3.63 6.78
N VAL A 623 -18.62 -3.35 6.63
CA VAL A 623 -17.63 -3.35 7.72
C VAL A 623 -17.97 -2.31 8.78
N LEU A 624 -18.20 -1.05 8.40
CA LEU A 624 -18.50 0.01 9.37
C LEU A 624 -19.82 -0.24 10.11
N ASN A 625 -20.84 -0.75 9.44
CA ASN A 625 -22.11 -1.11 10.11
C ASN A 625 -21.89 -2.23 11.15
N ALA A 626 -21.11 -3.25 10.80
CA ALA A 626 -20.79 -4.33 11.72
C ALA A 626 -19.98 -3.83 12.93
N LEU A 627 -18.98 -2.98 12.68
CA LEU A 627 -18.18 -2.35 13.73
C LEU A 627 -19.03 -1.48 14.66
N ASP A 628 -19.90 -0.62 14.11
CA ASP A 628 -20.77 0.27 14.88
C ASP A 628 -21.69 -0.53 15.83
N ALA A 629 -22.36 -1.55 15.28
CA ALA A 629 -23.28 -2.39 16.03
C ALA A 629 -22.57 -3.19 17.13
N PHE A 630 -21.40 -3.76 16.81
CA PHE A 630 -20.65 -4.58 17.75
C PHE A 630 -20.02 -3.73 18.87
N LEU A 631 -19.36 -2.63 18.53
CA LEU A 631 -18.69 -1.77 19.52
C LEU A 631 -19.71 -1.09 20.45
N THR A 632 -20.83 -0.60 19.91
CA THR A 632 -21.91 0.02 20.72
C THR A 632 -22.51 -0.96 21.73
N LYS A 633 -22.61 -2.25 21.37
CA LYS A 633 -23.13 -3.30 22.28
C LYS A 633 -22.17 -3.56 23.44
N HIS A 634 -20.86 -3.37 23.24
CA HIS A 634 -19.84 -3.90 24.15
C HIS A 634 -19.04 -2.85 24.94
N ILE A 635 -18.97 -1.57 24.53
CA ILE A 635 -18.21 -0.52 25.26
C ILE A 635 -18.82 0.89 25.28
#